data_AF-A0A938YT58-F1
#
_entry.id   AF-A0A938YT58-F1
#
_cell.length_a   1.000
_cell.length_b   1.000
_cell.length_c   1.000
_cell.angle_alpha   90.00
_cell.angle_beta   90.00
_cell.angle_gamma   90.00
#
_symmetry.space_group_name_H-M   'P 1'
#
loop_
_entity.id
_entity.type
_entity.pdbx_description
1 polymer ?
#
loop_
_entity_poly.entity_id
_entity_poly.type
_entity_poly.pdbx_seq_one_letter_code
_entity_poly.pdbx_strand_id
1 'polypeptide(L)'
;MPAISIDTFFACSLLVSVALLATASLAGTMQDRLTAMQDLNKDDYLRNIAEHLVTSCGTPVDWGSAGTVPSSLGLADSESSYLYELDIDKISSLNNENSYALSYAQASASARLNNIALGISVSQMLSITTTLSANSSLGDETAYTFEISVSQASGPTSATLQCYVVTEDSVNAISNTTSNAGVGYITVQILNASNGPALLVVFARATFDDRITAYETYSFAHLSQEPSPNHTFLGLSPLNSTLSVEENFPDVTVEHGYAFSYAYQSNLTSTSASTYAIPEFVDNSPTVLVISAVNDTTPFVEWTAYPDIPLDFGSDFENAERNVFVYTVLVKGALYKLTLSFGDVIQ
;
A
#
# COMPACT_ATOMS: atom_id res chain seq x y z
N MET A 1 -56.09 62.87 26.52
CA MET A 1 -55.15 61.87 27.10
C MET A 1 -53.78 62.51 27.19
N PRO A 2 -53.03 62.37 28.30
CA PRO A 2 -51.73 63.02 28.44
C PRO A 2 -50.68 62.30 27.58
N ALA A 3 -49.93 63.07 26.78
CA ALA A 3 -48.86 62.58 25.89
C ALA A 3 -47.81 61.70 26.61
N ILE A 4 -47.62 61.96 27.91
CA ILE A 4 -46.73 61.24 28.83
C ILE A 4 -47.03 59.74 28.89
N SER A 5 -48.31 59.35 28.78
CA SER A 5 -48.73 57.93 28.82
C SER A 5 -48.37 57.16 27.54
N ILE A 6 -48.37 57.85 26.40
CA ILE A 6 -48.03 57.28 25.09
C ILE A 6 -46.52 57.11 24.97
N ASP A 7 -45.74 58.12 25.39
CA ASP A 7 -44.27 58.06 25.38
C ASP A 7 -43.73 56.96 26.30
N THR A 8 -44.35 56.76 27.47
CA THR A 8 -43.95 55.68 28.40
C THR A 8 -44.25 54.30 27.82
N PHE A 9 -45.36 54.14 27.10
CA PHE A 9 -45.72 52.88 26.43
C PHE A 9 -44.74 52.55 25.28
N PHE A 10 -44.37 53.54 24.47
CA PHE A 10 -43.37 53.37 23.41
C PHE A 10 -41.98 53.07 23.95
N ALA A 11 -41.56 53.74 25.04
CA ALA A 11 -40.30 53.45 25.68
C ALA A 11 -40.24 52.01 26.25
N CYS A 12 -41.32 51.54 26.88
CA CYS A 12 -41.38 50.19 27.41
C CYS A 12 -41.41 49.12 26.31
N SER A 13 -42.19 49.33 25.24
CA SER A 13 -42.25 48.38 24.12
C SER A 13 -40.93 48.31 23.36
N LEU A 14 -40.22 49.44 23.22
CA LEU A 14 -38.90 49.50 22.62
C LEU A 14 -37.86 48.77 23.49
N LEU A 15 -37.88 48.94 24.81
CA LEU A 15 -36.98 48.22 25.72
C LEU A 15 -37.19 46.70 25.65
N VAL A 16 -38.44 46.24 25.63
CA VAL A 16 -38.76 44.81 25.51
C VAL A 16 -38.31 44.26 24.15
N SER A 17 -38.53 45.02 23.07
CA SER A 17 -38.14 44.61 21.71
C SER A 17 -36.61 44.53 21.57
N VAL A 18 -35.88 45.51 22.12
CA VAL A 18 -34.41 45.54 22.12
C VAL A 18 -33.85 44.39 22.97
N ALA A 19 -34.44 44.11 24.13
CA ALA A 19 -34.04 42.98 24.98
C ALA A 19 -34.25 41.63 24.27
N LEU A 20 -35.37 41.45 23.57
CA LEU A 20 -35.65 40.24 22.79
C LEU A 20 -34.68 40.08 21.62
N LEU A 21 -34.40 41.15 20.88
CA LEU A 21 -33.43 41.13 19.77
C LEU A 21 -32.02 40.83 20.26
N ALA A 22 -31.59 41.43 21.37
CA ALA A 22 -30.29 41.14 21.98
C ALA A 22 -30.19 39.68 22.46
N THR A 23 -31.26 39.14 23.05
CA THR A 23 -31.30 37.75 23.50
C THR A 23 -31.25 36.77 22.32
N ALA A 24 -31.96 37.07 21.24
CA ALA A 24 -31.93 36.27 20.01
C ALA A 24 -30.56 36.30 19.32
N SER A 25 -29.90 37.46 19.25
CA SER A 25 -28.56 37.55 18.67
C SER A 25 -27.51 36.84 19.53
N LEU A 26 -27.64 36.92 20.86
CA LEU A 26 -26.76 36.21 21.78
C LEU A 26 -26.96 34.69 21.66
N ALA A 27 -28.22 34.22 21.54
CA ALA A 27 -28.53 32.81 21.33
C ALA A 27 -27.98 32.29 19.98
N GLY A 28 -28.12 33.06 18.89
CA GLY A 28 -27.54 32.70 17.60
C GLY A 28 -26.01 32.60 17.65
N THR A 29 -25.34 33.63 18.17
CA THR A 29 -23.88 33.63 18.31
C THR A 29 -23.36 32.56 19.27
N MET A 30 -24.10 32.25 20.35
CA MET A 30 -23.75 31.17 21.28
C MET A 30 -23.95 29.79 20.66
N GLN A 31 -25.00 29.61 19.85
CA GLN A 31 -25.23 28.38 19.09
C GLN A 31 -24.13 28.18 18.05
N ASP A 32 -23.75 29.21 17.29
CA ASP A 32 -22.65 29.14 16.33
C ASP A 32 -21.32 28.79 17.02
N ARG A 33 -21.07 29.38 18.21
CA ARG A 33 -19.90 29.07 19.05
C ARG A 33 -19.92 27.63 19.59
N LEU A 34 -21.09 27.14 20.02
CA LEU A 34 -21.27 25.76 20.48
C LEU A 34 -21.06 24.76 19.34
N THR A 35 -21.52 25.10 18.14
CA THR A 35 -21.34 24.28 16.93
C THR A 35 -19.87 24.29 16.50
N ALA A 36 -19.20 25.43 16.55
CA ALA A 36 -17.76 25.56 16.31
C ALA A 36 -16.90 24.86 17.38
N MET A 37 -17.38 24.69 18.63
CA MET A 37 -16.69 23.91 19.66
C MET A 37 -16.71 22.40 19.39
N GLN A 38 -17.69 21.86 18.64
CA GLN A 38 -17.61 20.47 18.17
C GLN A 38 -16.47 20.27 17.16
N ASP A 39 -16.15 21.30 16.38
CA ASP A 39 -15.09 21.28 15.37
C ASP A 39 -13.68 21.28 15.98
N LEU A 40 -13.48 21.96 17.12
CA LEU A 40 -12.19 21.96 17.85
C LEU A 40 -11.77 20.58 18.38
N ASN A 41 -12.71 19.63 18.51
CA ASN A 41 -12.43 18.28 18.98
C ASN A 41 -12.27 17.28 17.83
N LYS A 42 -12.41 17.75 16.57
CA LYS A 42 -12.35 16.91 15.37
C LYS A 42 -10.95 16.34 15.16
N ASP A 43 -9.91 17.15 15.35
CA ASP A 43 -8.52 16.69 15.18
C ASP A 43 -8.13 15.62 16.20
N ASP A 44 -8.48 15.82 17.48
CA ASP A 44 -8.25 14.84 18.54
C ASP A 44 -9.10 13.58 18.32
N TYR A 45 -10.33 13.73 17.84
CA TYR A 45 -11.19 12.60 17.46
C TYR A 45 -10.60 11.78 16.30
N LEU A 46 -10.18 12.44 15.22
CA LEU A 46 -9.55 11.79 14.06
C LEU A 46 -8.22 11.15 14.43
N ARG A 47 -7.45 11.79 15.33
CA ARG A 47 -6.22 11.21 15.88
C ARG A 47 -6.49 9.94 16.68
N ASN A 48 -7.51 9.95 17.54
CA ASN A 48 -7.90 8.76 18.30
C ASN A 48 -8.36 7.61 17.37
N ILE A 49 -9.06 7.92 16.28
CA ILE A 49 -9.39 6.93 15.25
C ILE A 49 -8.12 6.40 14.59
N ALA A 50 -7.22 7.29 14.16
CA ALA A 50 -5.96 6.91 13.54
C ALA A 50 -5.16 5.99 14.46
N GLU A 51 -4.94 6.39 15.71
CA GLU A 51 -4.26 5.59 16.72
C GLU A 51 -4.96 4.24 16.94
N HIS A 52 -6.28 4.20 17.01
CA HIS A 52 -7.02 2.95 17.12
C HIS A 52 -6.78 2.03 15.93
N LEU A 53 -6.84 2.54 14.69
CA LEU A 53 -6.64 1.72 13.49
C LEU A 53 -5.25 1.06 13.47
N VAL A 54 -4.21 1.79 13.91
CA VAL A 54 -2.83 1.28 13.90
C VAL A 54 -2.55 0.34 15.09
N THR A 55 -3.19 0.54 16.24
CA THR A 55 -2.86 -0.19 17.49
C THR A 55 -3.86 -1.28 17.89
N SER A 56 -5.03 -1.32 17.25
CA SER A 56 -6.06 -2.34 17.49
C SER A 56 -5.92 -3.50 16.51
N CYS A 57 -6.15 -4.72 16.98
CA CYS A 57 -6.19 -5.91 16.12
C CYS A 57 -7.51 -6.03 15.32
N GLY A 58 -8.53 -5.23 15.66
CA GLY A 58 -9.85 -5.36 15.08
C GLY A 58 -10.64 -6.56 15.62
N THR A 59 -11.80 -6.85 15.02
CA THR A 59 -12.67 -7.97 15.45
C THR A 59 -13.39 -8.59 14.25
N PRO A 60 -13.24 -9.90 13.99
CA PRO A 60 -12.38 -10.85 14.71
C PRO A 60 -10.90 -10.51 14.56
N VAL A 61 -10.04 -11.06 15.41
CA VAL A 61 -8.61 -10.70 15.46
C VAL A 61 -7.89 -11.03 14.15
N ASP A 62 -8.30 -12.11 13.51
CA ASP A 62 -7.75 -12.74 12.31
C ASP A 62 -8.52 -12.37 11.02
N TRP A 63 -9.26 -11.25 11.02
CA TRP A 63 -10.17 -10.90 9.92
C TRP A 63 -9.49 -10.85 8.53
N GLY A 64 -8.20 -10.52 8.48
CA GLY A 64 -7.40 -10.51 7.25
C GLY A 64 -7.16 -11.90 6.67
N SER A 65 -6.95 -12.93 7.50
CA SER A 65 -6.50 -14.26 7.05
C SER A 65 -7.49 -15.06 6.18
N ALA A 66 -8.78 -14.66 6.20
CA ALA A 66 -9.87 -15.40 5.55
C ALA A 66 -10.79 -14.50 4.70
N GLY A 67 -10.38 -13.28 4.38
CA GLY A 67 -11.23 -12.31 3.66
C GLY A 67 -12.53 -11.99 4.41
N THR A 68 -12.49 -12.00 5.74
CA THR A 68 -13.67 -11.77 6.57
C THR A 68 -13.89 -10.27 6.76
N VAL A 69 -15.15 -9.82 6.64
CA VAL A 69 -15.50 -8.43 6.94
C VAL A 69 -15.44 -8.21 8.45
N PRO A 70 -14.55 -7.34 8.95
CA PRO A 70 -14.48 -7.07 10.38
C PRO A 70 -15.72 -6.31 10.87
N SER A 71 -16.04 -6.49 12.15
CA SER A 71 -17.02 -5.65 12.87
C SER A 71 -16.37 -4.41 13.51
N SER A 72 -15.04 -4.46 13.69
CA SER A 72 -14.19 -3.35 14.12
C SER A 72 -12.90 -3.42 13.32
N LEU A 73 -12.57 -2.37 12.57
CA LEU A 73 -11.35 -2.31 11.79
C LEU A 73 -10.14 -2.05 12.73
N GLY A 74 -9.06 -2.77 12.48
CA GLY A 74 -7.79 -2.61 13.17
C GLY A 74 -6.71 -3.39 12.43
N LEU A 75 -5.53 -2.80 12.28
CA LEU A 75 -4.44 -3.32 11.45
C LEU A 75 -3.33 -3.99 12.26
N ALA A 76 -3.36 -3.86 13.58
CA ALA A 76 -2.29 -4.37 14.43
C ALA A 76 -2.21 -5.90 14.39
N ASP A 77 -0.99 -6.40 14.41
CA ASP A 77 -0.71 -7.80 14.65
C ASP A 77 -1.01 -8.15 16.13
N SER A 78 -1.78 -9.21 16.36
CA SER A 78 -2.12 -9.67 17.70
C SER A 78 -1.01 -10.45 18.40
N GLU A 79 -0.08 -11.00 17.63
CA GLU A 79 1.04 -11.78 18.17
C GLU A 79 2.27 -10.91 18.44
N SER A 80 2.29 -9.69 17.91
CA SER A 80 3.40 -8.78 18.08
C SER A 80 3.49 -8.17 19.48
N SER A 81 4.73 -8.00 19.94
CA SER A 81 5.08 -7.22 21.13
C SER A 81 5.29 -5.72 20.86
N TYR A 82 5.31 -5.32 19.58
CA TYR A 82 5.52 -3.94 19.14
C TYR A 82 4.18 -3.25 18.88
N LEU A 83 4.03 -2.02 19.42
CA LEU A 83 2.78 -1.26 19.32
C LEU A 83 2.38 -0.87 17.89
N TYR A 84 3.35 -0.76 16.98
CA TYR A 84 3.16 -0.31 15.60
C TYR A 84 3.53 -1.40 14.59
N GLU A 85 3.33 -2.67 14.94
CA GLU A 85 3.43 -3.78 14.00
C GLU A 85 2.06 -4.12 13.43
N LEU A 86 1.98 -4.14 12.10
CA LEU A 86 0.76 -4.45 11.37
C LEU A 86 0.80 -5.89 10.89
N ASP A 87 -0.38 -6.49 10.90
CA ASP A 87 -0.62 -7.83 10.39
C ASP A 87 -0.52 -7.85 8.86
N ILE A 88 0.33 -8.72 8.33
CA ILE A 88 0.63 -8.86 6.90
C ILE A 88 -0.61 -9.19 6.07
N ASP A 89 -1.54 -9.99 6.59
CA ASP A 89 -2.73 -10.44 5.87
C ASP A 89 -3.82 -9.39 5.90
N LYS A 90 -3.91 -8.60 6.97
CA LYS A 90 -4.81 -7.44 7.04
C LYS A 90 -4.41 -6.37 6.02
N ILE A 91 -3.11 -6.14 5.85
CA ILE A 91 -2.62 -5.20 4.83
C ILE A 91 -2.88 -5.73 3.42
N SER A 92 -2.61 -7.01 3.18
CA SER A 92 -2.87 -7.62 1.87
C SER A 92 -4.37 -7.59 1.52
N SER A 93 -5.24 -7.77 2.52
CA SER A 93 -6.71 -7.65 2.38
C SER A 93 -7.21 -6.23 2.09
N LEU A 94 -6.37 -5.20 2.15
CA LEU A 94 -6.73 -3.85 1.73
C LEU A 94 -6.39 -3.58 0.25
N ASN A 95 -5.61 -4.45 -0.40
CA ASN A 95 -5.35 -4.34 -1.84
C ASN A 95 -6.58 -4.78 -2.63
N ASN A 96 -7.12 -3.91 -3.49
CA ASN A 96 -8.30 -4.20 -4.31
C ASN A 96 -8.04 -5.20 -5.46
N GLU A 97 -6.77 -5.47 -5.79
CA GLU A 97 -6.37 -6.52 -6.72
C GLU A 97 -6.39 -7.92 -6.07
N ASN A 98 -6.43 -7.97 -4.74
CA ASN A 98 -6.55 -9.22 -4.00
C ASN A 98 -7.99 -9.73 -4.03
N SER A 99 -8.20 -10.99 -4.37
CA SER A 99 -9.54 -11.63 -4.41
C SER A 99 -10.25 -11.63 -3.04
N TYR A 100 -9.50 -11.46 -1.95
CA TYR A 100 -10.01 -11.37 -0.58
C TYR A 100 -10.16 -9.93 -0.08
N ALA A 101 -10.09 -8.93 -0.98
CA ALA A 101 -10.11 -7.52 -0.64
C ALA A 101 -11.35 -7.08 0.15
N LEU A 102 -11.11 -6.26 1.17
CA LEU A 102 -12.15 -5.52 1.87
C LEU A 102 -12.59 -4.32 1.02
N SER A 103 -13.88 -4.22 0.71
CA SER A 103 -14.39 -3.04 -0.01
C SER A 103 -14.32 -1.78 0.85
N TYR A 104 -14.24 -0.61 0.21
CA TYR A 104 -14.23 0.69 0.89
C TYR A 104 -15.43 0.89 1.83
N ALA A 105 -16.63 0.47 1.40
CA ALA A 105 -17.84 0.58 2.21
C ALA A 105 -17.76 -0.29 3.48
N GLN A 106 -17.24 -1.52 3.35
CA GLN A 106 -17.04 -2.41 4.49
C GLN A 106 -15.98 -1.85 5.44
N ALA A 107 -14.84 -1.37 4.94
CA ALA A 107 -13.80 -0.77 5.77
C ALA A 107 -14.30 0.48 6.52
N SER A 108 -15.01 1.37 5.84
CA SER A 108 -15.57 2.60 6.44
C SER A 108 -16.57 2.30 7.55
N ALA A 109 -17.48 1.34 7.30
CA ALA A 109 -18.44 0.88 8.31
C ALA A 109 -17.73 0.23 9.52
N SER A 110 -16.72 -0.60 9.27
CA SER A 110 -15.94 -1.29 10.30
C SER A 110 -15.08 -0.34 11.13
N ALA A 111 -14.59 0.74 10.52
CA ALA A 111 -13.88 1.84 11.19
C ALA A 111 -14.82 2.80 11.92
N ARG A 112 -16.14 2.56 11.87
CA ARG A 112 -17.19 3.39 12.49
C ARG A 112 -17.14 4.85 12.05
N LEU A 113 -16.79 5.07 10.78
CA LEU A 113 -16.71 6.39 10.20
C LEU A 113 -18.09 6.82 9.72
N ASN A 114 -18.60 7.91 10.30
CA ASN A 114 -19.85 8.56 9.88
C ASN A 114 -19.50 9.87 9.17
N ASN A 115 -19.83 9.99 7.89
CA ASN A 115 -19.55 11.16 7.04
C ASN A 115 -18.07 11.58 6.98
N ILE A 116 -17.15 10.64 7.25
CA ILE A 116 -15.71 10.84 7.15
C ILE A 116 -15.20 9.88 6.09
N ALA A 117 -14.55 10.41 5.07
CA ALA A 117 -13.81 9.63 4.09
C ALA A 117 -12.49 9.14 4.69
N LEU A 118 -12.09 7.92 4.34
CA LEU A 118 -10.85 7.28 4.81
C LEU A 118 -9.92 7.03 3.64
N GLY A 119 -8.64 7.35 3.83
CA GLY A 119 -7.54 6.88 3.00
C GLY A 119 -6.51 6.17 3.84
N ILE A 120 -6.02 5.04 3.38
CA ILE A 120 -4.91 4.28 3.97
C ILE A 120 -3.87 4.11 2.88
N SER A 121 -2.64 4.53 3.13
CA SER A 121 -1.53 4.32 2.21
C SER A 121 -0.37 3.70 2.97
N VAL A 122 0.19 2.61 2.44
CA VAL A 122 1.37 1.97 2.99
C VAL A 122 2.44 1.98 1.91
N SER A 123 3.58 2.57 2.21
CA SER A 123 4.69 2.67 1.28
C SER A 123 6.01 2.23 1.87
N GLN A 124 6.89 1.77 0.99
CA GLN A 124 8.25 1.37 1.32
C GLN A 124 9.06 2.61 1.77
N MET A 125 9.97 2.43 2.72
CA MET A 125 10.81 3.53 3.23
C MET A 125 11.87 4.00 2.22
N LEU A 126 12.19 3.15 1.24
CA LEU A 126 13.04 3.48 0.10
C LEU A 126 12.20 3.50 -1.18
N SER A 127 12.56 4.40 -2.08
CA SER A 127 12.13 4.38 -3.47
C SER A 127 13.28 3.86 -4.32
N ILE A 128 12.99 2.84 -5.12
CA ILE A 128 13.90 2.32 -6.13
C ILE A 128 13.34 2.75 -7.49
N THR A 129 14.22 3.14 -8.39
CA THR A 129 13.88 3.38 -9.79
C THR A 129 14.87 2.64 -10.66
N THR A 130 14.35 1.79 -11.53
CA THR A 130 15.13 0.94 -12.41
C THR A 130 14.92 1.34 -13.86
N THR A 131 16.02 1.53 -14.60
CA THR A 131 15.98 1.86 -16.03
C THR A 131 16.96 1.01 -16.82
N LEU A 132 16.54 0.50 -17.98
CA LEU A 132 17.45 -0.16 -18.91
C LEU A 132 18.36 0.89 -19.56
N SER A 133 19.65 0.85 -19.23
CA SER A 133 20.64 1.84 -19.67
C SER A 133 21.31 1.43 -20.98
N ALA A 134 21.62 0.14 -21.14
CA ALA A 134 22.26 -0.38 -22.34
C ALA A 134 21.93 -1.86 -22.56
N ASN A 135 22.00 -2.30 -23.82
CA ASN A 135 22.07 -3.71 -24.18
C ASN A 135 23.16 -3.95 -25.23
N SER A 136 23.73 -5.15 -25.23
CA SER A 136 24.73 -5.56 -26.22
C SER A 136 24.75 -7.06 -26.40
N SER A 137 24.76 -7.52 -27.65
CA SER A 137 24.90 -8.95 -27.96
C SER A 137 26.36 -9.38 -27.84
N LEU A 138 26.61 -10.46 -27.11
CA LEU A 138 27.90 -11.05 -26.81
C LEU A 138 27.87 -12.54 -27.20
N GLY A 139 28.10 -12.85 -28.48
CA GLY A 139 28.02 -14.22 -28.98
C GLY A 139 26.58 -14.76 -28.89
N ASP A 140 26.40 -15.85 -28.15
CA ASP A 140 25.10 -16.52 -27.96
C ASP A 140 24.28 -15.94 -26.79
N GLU A 141 24.76 -14.86 -26.16
CA GLU A 141 24.09 -14.16 -25.07
C GLU A 141 23.82 -12.70 -25.44
N THR A 142 22.85 -12.09 -24.77
CA THR A 142 22.67 -10.64 -24.77
C THR A 142 22.84 -10.13 -23.33
N ALA A 143 23.75 -9.16 -23.16
CA ALA A 143 23.93 -8.48 -21.90
C ALA A 143 23.02 -7.25 -21.81
N TYR A 144 22.33 -7.10 -20.69
CA TYR A 144 21.50 -5.94 -20.35
C TYR A 144 22.08 -5.26 -19.11
N THR A 145 22.31 -3.95 -19.20
CA THR A 145 22.79 -3.13 -18.09
C THR A 145 21.67 -2.21 -17.63
N PHE A 146 21.29 -2.36 -16.37
CA PHE A 146 20.29 -1.55 -15.70
C PHE A 146 20.96 -0.53 -14.80
N GLU A 147 20.50 0.71 -14.86
CA GLU A 147 20.80 1.74 -13.87
C GLU A 147 19.71 1.69 -12.79
N ILE A 148 20.15 1.56 -11.53
CA ILE A 148 19.29 1.46 -10.36
C ILE A 148 19.58 2.68 -9.49
N SER A 149 18.56 3.48 -9.26
CA SER A 149 18.60 4.64 -8.36
C SER A 149 17.79 4.36 -7.10
N VAL A 150 18.42 4.48 -5.93
CA VAL A 150 17.78 4.30 -4.63
C VAL A 150 17.78 5.62 -3.87
N SER A 151 16.62 5.99 -3.37
CA SER A 151 16.42 7.20 -2.59
C SER A 151 15.49 6.96 -1.40
N GLN A 152 15.56 7.86 -0.44
CA GLN A 152 14.61 7.97 0.65
C GLN A 152 14.06 9.41 0.69
N ALA A 153 13.12 9.71 1.59
CA ALA A 153 12.50 11.03 1.65
C ALA A 153 13.50 12.22 1.79
N SER A 154 14.67 12.00 2.39
CA SER A 154 15.72 13.01 2.55
C SER A 154 16.67 13.17 1.35
N GLY A 155 16.55 12.32 0.33
CA GLY A 155 17.41 12.32 -0.86
C GLY A 155 17.97 10.94 -1.23
N PRO A 156 18.90 10.90 -2.21
CA PRO A 156 19.56 9.65 -2.62
C PRO A 156 20.30 8.99 -1.46
N THR A 157 20.32 7.66 -1.43
CA THR A 157 20.92 6.91 -0.31
C THR A 157 21.69 5.68 -0.79
N SER A 158 22.78 5.37 -0.10
CA SER A 158 23.54 4.15 -0.40
C SER A 158 22.79 2.93 0.12
N ALA A 159 22.70 1.91 -0.72
CA ALA A 159 22.01 0.67 -0.46
C ALA A 159 22.78 -0.50 -1.04
N THR A 160 22.63 -1.63 -0.38
CA THR A 160 23.07 -2.93 -0.89
C THR A 160 21.94 -3.51 -1.74
N LEU A 161 22.27 -3.96 -2.95
CA LEU A 161 21.31 -4.46 -3.93
C LEU A 161 21.43 -5.97 -4.07
N GLN A 162 20.29 -6.65 -4.04
CA GLN A 162 20.16 -8.02 -4.52
C GLN A 162 19.11 -8.05 -5.61
N CYS A 163 19.47 -8.61 -6.76
CA CYS A 163 18.60 -8.67 -7.92
C CYS A 163 18.42 -10.11 -8.40
N TYR A 164 17.24 -10.39 -8.94
CA TYR A 164 16.91 -11.65 -9.59
C TYR A 164 16.36 -11.35 -10.98
N VAL A 165 16.83 -12.07 -11.98
CA VAL A 165 16.26 -12.03 -13.34
C VAL A 165 15.55 -13.34 -13.58
N VAL A 166 14.26 -13.26 -13.85
CA VAL A 166 13.42 -14.38 -14.24
C VAL A 166 13.20 -14.31 -15.74
N THR A 167 13.47 -15.42 -16.41
CA THR A 167 13.16 -15.68 -17.83
C THR A 167 12.27 -16.92 -17.89
N GLU A 168 11.87 -17.34 -19.08
CA GLU A 168 11.09 -18.57 -19.29
C GLU A 168 11.78 -19.79 -18.66
N ASP A 169 13.07 -19.99 -18.95
CA ASP A 169 13.80 -21.22 -18.59
C ASP A 169 14.74 -21.08 -17.39
N SER A 170 14.99 -19.85 -16.92
CA SER A 170 16.08 -19.62 -15.98
C SER A 170 15.86 -18.47 -15.02
N VAL A 171 16.47 -18.60 -13.84
CA VAL A 171 16.57 -17.57 -12.82
C VAL A 171 18.05 -17.29 -12.56
N ASN A 172 18.44 -16.02 -12.58
CA ASN A 172 19.80 -15.60 -12.30
C ASN A 172 19.83 -14.58 -11.17
N ALA A 173 20.76 -14.72 -10.23
CA ALA A 173 20.86 -13.89 -9.03
C ALA A 173 22.16 -13.08 -9.05
N ILE A 174 22.06 -11.77 -8.86
CA ILE A 174 23.18 -10.84 -8.98
C ILE A 174 23.08 -9.80 -7.88
N SER A 175 24.21 -9.46 -7.25
CA SER A 175 24.28 -8.47 -6.17
C SER A 175 25.20 -7.32 -6.54
N ASN A 176 24.90 -6.11 -6.10
CA ASN A 176 25.81 -4.96 -6.18
C ASN A 176 25.48 -3.94 -5.08
N THR A 177 26.02 -2.73 -5.16
CA THR A 177 25.75 -1.64 -4.23
C THR A 177 25.54 -0.35 -4.99
N THR A 178 24.74 0.56 -4.44
CA THR A 178 24.67 1.94 -4.93
C THR A 178 25.75 2.80 -4.29
N SER A 179 26.21 3.79 -5.05
CA SER A 179 27.10 4.84 -4.56
C SER A 179 26.42 5.73 -3.50
N ASN A 180 27.18 6.65 -2.89
CA ASN A 180 26.62 7.67 -2.00
C ASN A 180 25.62 8.62 -2.68
N ALA A 181 25.62 8.66 -4.02
CA ALA A 181 24.62 9.37 -4.82
C ALA A 181 23.36 8.54 -5.09
N GLY A 182 23.25 7.35 -4.49
CA GLY A 182 22.11 6.44 -4.65
C GLY A 182 22.07 5.68 -5.96
N VAL A 183 23.06 5.83 -6.85
CA VAL A 183 23.08 5.17 -8.17
C VAL A 183 24.00 3.96 -8.16
N GLY A 184 23.53 2.84 -8.73
CA GLY A 184 24.29 1.62 -8.99
C GLY A 184 23.92 1.01 -10.36
N TYR A 185 24.73 0.06 -10.83
CA TYR A 185 24.52 -0.60 -12.12
C TYR A 185 24.52 -2.12 -11.96
N ILE A 186 23.60 -2.80 -12.61
CA ILE A 186 23.54 -4.27 -12.66
C ILE A 186 23.60 -4.70 -14.12
N THR A 187 24.51 -5.60 -14.45
CA THR A 187 24.60 -6.21 -15.77
C THR A 187 24.23 -7.67 -15.67
N VAL A 188 23.28 -8.09 -16.51
CA VAL A 188 22.77 -9.46 -16.56
C VAL A 188 22.98 -10.01 -17.96
N GLN A 189 23.28 -11.31 -18.07
CA GLN A 189 23.47 -12.00 -19.34
C GLN A 189 22.36 -13.04 -19.49
N ILE A 190 21.67 -13.00 -20.63
CA ILE A 190 20.60 -13.94 -20.97
C ILE A 190 20.97 -14.62 -22.28
N LEU A 191 20.84 -15.96 -22.32
CA LEU A 191 21.07 -16.75 -23.52
C LEU A 191 20.02 -16.40 -24.58
N ASN A 192 20.47 -16.14 -25.80
CA ASN A 192 19.60 -15.79 -26.94
C ASN A 192 18.60 -16.91 -27.29
N ALA A 193 18.82 -18.13 -26.78
CA ALA A 193 17.93 -19.26 -26.95
C ALA A 193 16.67 -19.20 -26.07
N SER A 194 16.69 -18.46 -24.96
CA SER A 194 15.55 -18.31 -24.03
C SER A 194 14.77 -17.02 -24.34
N ASN A 195 14.34 -16.87 -25.59
CA ASN A 195 13.66 -15.67 -26.06
C ASN A 195 12.25 -15.54 -25.48
N GLY A 196 11.93 -14.39 -24.90
CA GLY A 196 10.65 -14.22 -24.23
C GLY A 196 10.61 -13.03 -23.29
N PRO A 197 9.49 -12.86 -22.57
CA PRO A 197 9.39 -11.88 -21.50
C PRO A 197 10.35 -12.21 -20.37
N ALA A 198 10.95 -11.17 -19.81
CA ALA A 198 11.83 -11.27 -18.66
C ALA A 198 11.42 -10.26 -17.59
N LEU A 199 11.68 -10.62 -16.34
CA LEU A 199 11.39 -9.78 -15.17
C LEU A 199 12.67 -9.62 -14.35
N LEU A 200 13.09 -8.38 -14.13
CA LEU A 200 14.12 -8.04 -13.16
C LEU A 200 13.43 -7.67 -11.84
N VAL A 201 13.68 -8.42 -10.77
CA VAL A 201 13.29 -8.07 -9.41
C VAL A 201 14.50 -7.50 -8.70
N VAL A 202 14.39 -6.27 -8.20
CA VAL A 202 15.45 -5.55 -7.48
C VAL A 202 15.03 -5.40 -6.03
N PHE A 203 15.86 -5.85 -5.10
CA PHE A 203 15.76 -5.51 -3.70
C PHE A 203 16.88 -4.56 -3.29
N ALA A 204 16.54 -3.55 -2.50
CA ALA A 204 17.50 -2.63 -1.90
C ALA A 204 17.37 -2.67 -0.37
N ARG A 205 18.51 -2.74 0.32
CA ARG A 205 18.60 -2.63 1.78
C ARG A 205 19.49 -1.47 2.16
N ALA A 206 18.98 -0.58 3.00
CA ALA A 206 19.74 0.56 3.49
C ALA A 206 20.94 0.09 4.31
N THR A 207 22.09 0.74 4.14
CA THR A 207 23.32 0.34 4.83
C THR A 207 23.33 0.68 6.32
N PHE A 208 22.39 1.49 6.80
CA PHE A 208 22.35 1.99 8.18
C PHE A 208 21.28 1.33 9.06
N ASP A 209 20.30 0.64 8.47
CA ASP A 209 19.26 -0.12 9.17
C ASP A 209 18.77 -1.25 8.26
N ASP A 210 18.91 -2.49 8.69
CA ASP A 210 18.60 -3.68 7.91
C ASP A 210 17.09 -3.92 7.75
N ARG A 211 16.27 -3.31 8.61
CA ARG A 211 14.80 -3.35 8.52
C ARG A 211 14.27 -2.43 7.43
N ILE A 212 15.10 -1.51 6.92
CA ILE A 212 14.74 -0.61 5.82
C ILE A 212 15.12 -1.31 4.51
N THR A 213 14.15 -2.06 4.00
CA THR A 213 14.24 -2.81 2.75
C THR A 213 13.13 -2.38 1.81
N ALA A 214 13.42 -2.35 0.52
CA ALA A 214 12.42 -2.16 -0.51
C ALA A 214 12.66 -3.09 -1.68
N TYR A 215 11.65 -3.23 -2.53
CA TYR A 215 11.74 -3.90 -3.82
C TYR A 215 11.15 -3.05 -4.94
N GLU A 216 11.58 -3.34 -6.16
CA GLU A 216 11.00 -2.85 -7.42
C GLU A 216 11.14 -3.95 -8.46
N THR A 217 10.24 -3.97 -9.43
CA THR A 217 10.30 -4.89 -10.57
C THR A 217 10.36 -4.13 -11.88
N TYR A 218 11.06 -4.68 -12.86
CA TYR A 218 11.16 -4.12 -14.20
C TYR A 218 10.96 -5.24 -15.23
N SER A 219 9.81 -5.21 -15.93
CA SER A 219 9.51 -6.13 -17.03
C SER A 219 10.14 -5.62 -18.32
N PHE A 220 10.73 -6.53 -19.11
CA PHE A 220 11.35 -6.21 -20.40
C PHE A 220 11.32 -7.39 -21.38
N ALA A 221 11.46 -7.11 -22.66
CA ALA A 221 11.56 -8.13 -23.71
C ALA A 221 12.99 -8.61 -23.92
N HIS A 222 13.21 -9.93 -23.87
CA HIS A 222 14.44 -10.55 -24.35
C HIS A 222 14.22 -11.18 -25.73
N LEU A 223 14.66 -10.47 -26.78
CA LEU A 223 14.52 -10.90 -28.19
C LEU A 223 13.07 -11.27 -28.59
N SER A 224 12.10 -10.66 -27.90
CA SER A 224 10.66 -10.90 -28.05
C SER A 224 9.90 -9.59 -28.24
N GLN A 225 8.57 -9.67 -28.27
CA GLN A 225 7.72 -8.49 -28.12
C GLN A 225 7.71 -8.04 -26.66
N GLU A 226 7.36 -6.77 -26.43
CA GLU A 226 7.20 -6.21 -25.09
C GLU A 226 6.17 -7.01 -24.27
N PRO A 227 6.46 -7.32 -22.99
CA PRO A 227 5.52 -8.00 -22.13
C PRO A 227 4.21 -7.23 -21.98
N SER A 228 3.12 -7.96 -21.74
CA SER A 228 1.85 -7.35 -21.33
C SER A 228 2.01 -6.72 -19.93
N PRO A 229 1.15 -5.74 -19.56
CA PRO A 229 1.12 -5.21 -18.20
C PRO A 229 0.94 -6.32 -17.16
N ASN A 230 1.45 -6.12 -15.95
CA ASN A 230 1.27 -7.05 -14.85
C ASN A 230 -0.23 -7.29 -14.57
N HIS A 231 -0.60 -8.48 -14.10
CA HIS A 231 -1.99 -8.90 -13.83
C HIS A 231 -2.92 -8.91 -15.06
N THR A 232 -2.37 -9.11 -16.26
CA THR A 232 -3.19 -9.25 -17.47
C THR A 232 -3.82 -10.64 -17.53
N PHE A 233 -3.01 -11.69 -17.34
CA PHE A 233 -3.43 -13.08 -17.50
C PHE A 233 -3.79 -13.77 -16.18
N LEU A 234 -3.22 -13.32 -15.05
CA LEU A 234 -3.44 -13.89 -13.73
C LEU A 234 -3.88 -12.84 -12.69
N GLY A 235 -4.89 -13.20 -11.90
CA GLY A 235 -5.12 -12.60 -10.58
C GLY A 235 -4.23 -13.28 -9.54
N LEU A 236 -3.35 -12.52 -8.89
CA LEU A 236 -2.42 -13.05 -7.89
C LEU A 236 -2.80 -12.50 -6.52
N SER A 237 -3.31 -13.36 -5.65
CA SER A 237 -3.83 -12.98 -4.32
C SER A 237 -3.05 -13.68 -3.21
N PRO A 238 -2.00 -13.05 -2.66
CA PRO A 238 -1.29 -13.57 -1.52
C PRO A 238 -2.10 -13.33 -0.24
N LEU A 239 -2.29 -14.39 0.55
CA LEU A 239 -2.96 -14.31 1.84
C LEU A 239 -2.60 -15.53 2.70
N ASN A 240 -2.36 -15.30 3.99
CA ASN A 240 -2.14 -16.33 4.99
C ASN A 240 -1.04 -17.32 4.58
N SER A 241 0.11 -16.80 4.14
CA SER A 241 1.26 -17.56 3.60
C SER A 241 0.92 -18.49 2.43
N THR A 242 -0.17 -18.21 1.70
CA THR A 242 -0.53 -18.89 0.46
C THR A 242 -0.73 -17.89 -0.66
N LEU A 243 -0.46 -18.30 -1.90
CA LEU A 243 -0.76 -17.54 -3.10
C LEU A 243 -1.90 -18.25 -3.83
N SER A 244 -3.04 -17.57 -3.96
CA SER A 244 -4.12 -17.99 -4.85
C SER A 244 -3.89 -17.39 -6.23
N VAL A 245 -3.96 -18.23 -7.26
CA VAL A 245 -3.78 -17.85 -8.67
C VAL A 245 -5.13 -18.02 -9.38
N GLU A 246 -5.69 -16.92 -9.86
CA GLU A 246 -6.91 -16.91 -10.68
C GLU A 246 -6.53 -16.71 -12.14
N GLU A 247 -6.95 -17.62 -13.02
CA GLU A 247 -6.70 -17.53 -14.45
C GLU A 247 -7.77 -16.64 -15.10
N ASN A 248 -7.34 -15.53 -15.71
CA ASN A 248 -8.26 -14.63 -16.42
C ASN A 248 -8.66 -15.17 -17.81
N PHE A 249 -7.95 -16.19 -18.31
CA PHE A 249 -8.16 -16.83 -19.59
C PHE A 249 -8.08 -18.36 -19.47
N PRO A 250 -8.88 -19.12 -20.24
CA PRO A 250 -9.01 -20.57 -20.08
C PRO A 250 -7.80 -21.37 -20.57
N ASP A 251 -6.92 -20.77 -21.39
CA ASP A 251 -5.78 -21.44 -22.03
C ASP A 251 -4.45 -21.13 -21.32
N VAL A 252 -4.53 -20.64 -20.07
CA VAL A 252 -3.36 -20.36 -19.24
C VAL A 252 -2.83 -21.66 -18.64
N THR A 253 -1.51 -21.85 -18.71
CA THR A 253 -0.81 -22.94 -18.04
C THR A 253 0.36 -22.36 -17.24
N VAL A 254 0.31 -22.51 -15.92
CA VAL A 254 1.40 -22.12 -15.02
C VAL A 254 2.54 -23.13 -15.12
N GLU A 255 3.74 -22.65 -15.45
CA GLU A 255 4.92 -23.50 -15.62
C GLU A 255 5.81 -23.45 -14.37
N HIS A 256 6.09 -22.24 -13.88
CA HIS A 256 6.99 -22.02 -12.76
C HIS A 256 6.44 -20.96 -11.80
N GLY A 257 6.66 -21.18 -10.51
CA GLY A 257 6.37 -20.20 -9.47
C GLY A 257 7.58 -20.03 -8.57
N TYR A 258 7.93 -18.78 -8.31
CA TYR A 258 9.10 -18.39 -7.52
C TYR A 258 8.71 -17.42 -6.42
N ALA A 259 9.42 -17.49 -5.29
CA ALA A 259 9.38 -16.52 -4.22
C ALA A 259 10.80 -15.98 -4.01
N PHE A 260 10.93 -14.65 -4.07
CA PHE A 260 12.18 -13.94 -3.87
C PHE A 260 12.08 -13.03 -2.66
N SER A 261 13.13 -12.99 -1.87
CA SER A 261 13.36 -12.01 -0.82
C SER A 261 14.81 -11.52 -0.92
N TYR A 262 15.19 -10.53 -0.12
CA TYR A 262 16.45 -9.80 -0.26
C TYR A 262 17.70 -10.68 -0.39
N ALA A 263 17.76 -11.86 0.23
CA ALA A 263 18.90 -12.78 0.09
C ALA A 263 18.47 -14.24 -0.14
N TYR A 264 17.20 -14.46 -0.44
CA TYR A 264 16.60 -15.79 -0.50
C TYR A 264 15.77 -15.94 -1.76
N GLN A 265 15.83 -17.12 -2.35
CA GLN A 265 14.96 -17.54 -3.42
C GLN A 265 14.50 -18.97 -3.17
N SER A 266 13.26 -19.27 -3.53
CA SER A 266 12.72 -20.62 -3.49
C SER A 266 11.62 -20.78 -4.51
N ASN A 267 11.38 -22.00 -4.96
CA ASN A 267 10.21 -22.32 -5.76
C ASN A 267 8.97 -22.32 -4.86
N LEU A 268 7.84 -21.94 -5.44
CA LEU A 268 6.53 -22.09 -4.83
C LEU A 268 6.10 -23.55 -4.87
N THR A 269 5.50 -24.03 -3.77
CA THR A 269 5.03 -25.42 -3.67
C THR A 269 3.52 -25.46 -3.90
N SER A 270 3.05 -26.12 -4.96
CA SER A 270 1.63 -26.31 -5.20
C SER A 270 1.00 -27.12 -4.05
N THR A 271 -0.07 -26.57 -3.49
CA THR A 271 -0.90 -27.22 -2.46
C THR A 271 -2.24 -27.70 -3.05
N SER A 272 -2.69 -27.01 -4.09
CA SER A 272 -3.88 -27.32 -4.88
C SER A 272 -3.63 -26.93 -6.35
N ALA A 273 -4.62 -27.13 -7.22
CA ALA A 273 -4.52 -26.77 -8.64
C ALA A 273 -4.20 -25.28 -8.87
N SER A 274 -4.69 -24.39 -8.01
CA SER A 274 -4.55 -22.93 -8.16
C SER A 274 -4.00 -22.25 -6.91
N THR A 275 -3.43 -23.01 -5.98
CA THR A 275 -2.92 -22.48 -4.71
C THR A 275 -1.53 -22.98 -4.43
N TYR A 276 -0.64 -22.06 -4.04
CA TYR A 276 0.75 -22.34 -3.75
C TYR A 276 1.11 -21.90 -2.34
N ALA A 277 1.92 -22.68 -1.64
CA ALA A 277 2.49 -22.29 -0.35
C ALA A 277 3.63 -21.28 -0.58
N ILE A 278 3.58 -20.17 0.15
CA ILE A 278 4.66 -19.17 0.18
C ILE A 278 5.67 -19.63 1.24
N PRO A 279 6.96 -19.77 0.88
CA PRO A 279 7.98 -20.19 1.83
C PRO A 279 8.22 -19.10 2.89
N GLU A 280 8.44 -19.54 4.13
CA GLU A 280 8.87 -18.66 5.20
C GLU A 280 10.39 -18.46 5.11
N PHE A 281 10.81 -17.26 4.73
CA PHE A 281 12.22 -16.88 4.77
C PHE A 281 12.62 -16.41 6.16
N VAL A 282 13.88 -16.70 6.53
CA VAL A 282 14.49 -16.22 7.78
C VAL A 282 14.62 -14.70 7.80
N ASP A 283 14.68 -14.09 6.63
CA ASP A 283 14.79 -12.66 6.46
C ASP A 283 13.43 -11.99 6.39
N ASN A 284 13.33 -10.84 7.05
CA ASN A 284 12.11 -10.06 7.24
C ASN A 284 11.78 -9.14 6.07
N SER A 285 12.61 -9.10 5.01
CA SER A 285 12.34 -8.27 3.84
C SER A 285 11.04 -8.69 3.13
N PRO A 286 10.38 -7.76 2.42
CA PRO A 286 9.25 -8.10 1.56
C PRO A 286 9.58 -9.26 0.62
N THR A 287 8.57 -10.07 0.32
CA THR A 287 8.68 -11.20 -0.60
C THR A 287 8.01 -10.84 -1.91
N VAL A 288 8.70 -10.99 -3.04
CA VAL A 288 8.12 -10.86 -4.38
C VAL A 288 7.86 -12.25 -4.92
N LEU A 289 6.61 -12.51 -5.28
CA LEU A 289 6.13 -13.77 -5.84
C LEU A 289 6.03 -13.60 -7.34
N VAL A 290 6.63 -14.50 -8.11
CA VAL A 290 6.69 -14.42 -9.57
C VAL A 290 6.16 -15.72 -10.16
N ILE A 291 5.26 -15.61 -11.14
CA ILE A 291 4.73 -16.73 -11.92
C ILE A 291 5.18 -16.56 -13.37
N SER A 292 5.82 -17.60 -13.91
CA SER A 292 6.06 -17.75 -15.35
C SER A 292 5.05 -18.76 -15.91
N ALA A 293 4.37 -18.38 -16.98
CA ALA A 293 3.28 -19.15 -17.54
C ALA A 293 3.14 -18.90 -19.05
N VAL A 294 2.33 -19.72 -19.70
CA VAL A 294 1.98 -19.57 -21.12
C VAL A 294 0.47 -19.41 -21.26
N ASN A 295 0.04 -18.55 -22.17
CA ASN A 295 -1.35 -18.46 -22.63
C ASN A 295 -1.38 -18.95 -24.08
N ASP A 296 -1.90 -20.17 -24.28
CA ASP A 296 -1.73 -20.94 -25.52
C ASP A 296 -0.25 -21.07 -25.92
N THR A 297 0.24 -20.22 -26.82
CA THR A 297 1.65 -20.20 -27.26
C THR A 297 2.42 -18.95 -26.84
N THR A 298 1.81 -18.06 -26.07
CA THR A 298 2.41 -16.77 -25.69
C THR A 298 2.91 -16.84 -24.25
N PRO A 299 4.24 -16.86 -24.02
CA PRO A 299 4.79 -16.83 -22.67
C PRO A 299 4.56 -15.46 -22.02
N PHE A 300 4.41 -15.46 -20.70
CA PHE A 300 4.29 -14.26 -19.88
C PHE A 300 4.89 -14.49 -18.48
N VAL A 301 5.25 -13.39 -17.83
CA VAL A 301 5.73 -13.39 -16.44
C VAL A 301 4.96 -12.31 -15.69
N GLU A 302 4.27 -12.70 -14.64
CA GLU A 302 3.50 -11.81 -13.76
C GLU A 302 3.91 -12.00 -12.31
N TRP A 303 3.69 -10.99 -11.49
CA TRP A 303 4.21 -10.98 -10.12
C TRP A 303 3.27 -10.26 -9.15
N THR A 304 3.42 -10.54 -7.87
CA THR A 304 2.83 -9.76 -6.77
C THR A 304 3.80 -9.73 -5.59
N ALA A 305 3.52 -8.95 -4.55
CA ALA A 305 4.33 -8.93 -3.34
C ALA A 305 3.55 -9.42 -2.13
N TYR A 306 4.26 -9.92 -1.12
CA TYR A 306 3.70 -10.31 0.15
C TYR A 306 4.56 -9.74 1.29
N PRO A 307 4.05 -8.75 2.07
CA PRO A 307 2.73 -8.10 1.92
C PRO A 307 2.56 -7.37 0.58
N ASP A 308 1.29 -7.19 0.15
CA ASP A 308 0.92 -6.38 -1.01
C ASP A 308 1.20 -4.88 -0.74
N ILE A 309 2.46 -4.46 -0.74
CA ILE A 309 2.92 -3.06 -0.50
C ILE A 309 3.92 -2.68 -1.58
N PRO A 310 3.83 -1.52 -2.25
CA PRO A 310 3.03 -0.35 -1.88
C PRO A 310 1.54 -0.53 -2.14
N LEU A 311 0.73 0.14 -1.32
CA LEU A 311 -0.72 0.07 -1.35
C LEU A 311 -1.32 1.46 -1.11
N ASP A 312 -2.35 1.78 -1.88
CA ASP A 312 -3.27 2.90 -1.62
C ASP A 312 -4.71 2.38 -1.58
N PHE A 313 -5.40 2.65 -0.48
CA PHE A 313 -6.76 2.19 -0.21
C PHE A 313 -7.68 3.35 0.18
N GLY A 314 -8.89 3.36 -0.38
CA GLY A 314 -9.94 4.31 -0.03
C GLY A 314 -9.93 5.59 -0.87
N SER A 315 -10.29 6.71 -0.24
CA SER A 315 -10.47 8.00 -0.91
C SER A 315 -9.14 8.63 -1.30
N ASP A 316 -9.05 9.17 -2.52
CA ASP A 316 -7.88 9.90 -3.04
C ASP A 316 -7.77 11.34 -2.50
N PHE A 317 -8.90 11.90 -2.05
CA PHE A 317 -9.04 13.28 -1.59
C PHE A 317 -8.61 14.32 -2.64
N GLU A 318 -8.74 14.00 -3.92
CA GLU A 318 -8.43 14.98 -4.97
C GLU A 318 -9.32 16.21 -4.81
N ASN A 319 -8.69 17.37 -4.62
CA ASN A 319 -9.35 18.67 -4.40
C ASN A 319 -10.16 18.79 -3.09
N ALA A 320 -9.88 17.95 -2.08
CA ALA A 320 -10.52 18.03 -0.76
C ALA A 320 -9.50 18.32 0.35
N GLU A 321 -9.95 19.01 1.41
CA GLU A 321 -9.17 19.12 2.64
C GLU A 321 -9.10 17.76 3.35
N ARG A 322 -7.92 17.41 3.86
CA ARG A 322 -7.69 16.16 4.58
C ARG A 322 -6.76 16.34 5.76
N ASN A 323 -7.05 15.62 6.83
CA ASN A 323 -6.20 15.40 7.98
C ASN A 323 -5.33 14.18 7.74
N VAL A 324 -4.01 14.31 7.92
CA VAL A 324 -3.03 13.27 7.60
C VAL A 324 -2.24 12.90 8.86
N PHE A 325 -2.21 11.61 9.16
CA PHE A 325 -1.44 11.02 10.25
C PHE A 325 -0.43 10.03 9.67
N VAL A 326 0.85 10.21 9.99
CA VAL A 326 1.95 9.40 9.45
C VAL A 326 2.60 8.60 10.57
N TYR A 327 2.74 7.30 10.35
CA TYR A 327 3.35 6.37 11.28
C TYR A 327 4.50 5.62 10.60
N THR A 328 5.54 5.33 11.37
CA THR A 328 6.54 4.32 11.01
C THR A 328 6.09 3.01 11.64
N VAL A 329 5.81 2.02 10.81
CA VAL A 329 5.24 0.74 11.21
C VAL A 329 6.15 -0.42 10.81
N LEU A 330 6.03 -1.53 11.52
CA LEU A 330 6.63 -2.81 11.14
C LEU A 330 5.58 -3.66 10.42
N VAL A 331 6.00 -4.38 9.37
CA VAL A 331 5.22 -5.49 8.81
C VAL A 331 6.19 -6.64 8.61
N LYS A 332 5.96 -7.76 9.31
CA LYS A 332 6.88 -8.91 9.32
C LYS A 332 8.32 -8.46 9.63
N GLY A 333 8.51 -7.56 10.59
CA GLY A 333 9.83 -7.04 10.98
C GLY A 333 10.52 -6.04 10.04
N ALA A 334 9.99 -5.73 8.86
CA ALA A 334 10.49 -4.65 7.97
C ALA A 334 9.75 -3.32 8.20
N LEU A 335 10.44 -2.20 7.99
CA LEU A 335 9.90 -0.85 8.25
C LEU A 335 9.20 -0.26 7.02
N TYR A 336 7.98 0.23 7.24
CA TYR A 336 7.14 0.89 6.24
C TYR A 336 6.57 2.20 6.76
N LYS A 337 6.20 3.08 5.83
CA LYS A 337 5.49 4.31 6.12
C LYS A 337 3.99 4.07 5.93
N LEU A 338 3.24 4.15 7.02
CA LEU A 338 1.78 4.18 7.00
C LEU A 338 1.30 5.63 7.01
N THR A 339 0.40 5.97 6.11
CA THR A 339 -0.28 7.27 6.05
C THR A 339 -1.78 7.04 6.14
N LEU A 340 -2.41 7.55 7.19
CA LEU A 340 -3.86 7.58 7.36
C LEU A 340 -4.36 8.97 7.04
N SER A 341 -5.35 9.06 6.15
CA SER A 341 -5.97 10.30 5.71
C SER A 341 -7.46 10.30 6.02
N PHE A 342 -7.97 11.41 6.53
CA PHE A 342 -9.39 11.60 6.83
C PHE A 342 -9.87 12.93 6.29
N GLY A 343 -11.05 12.96 5.69
CA GLY A 343 -11.64 14.19 5.18
C GLY A 343 -13.15 14.12 5.20
N ASP A 344 -13.79 15.26 5.00
CA ASP A 344 -15.26 15.32 4.99
C ASP A 344 -15.81 14.76 3.67
N VAL A 345 -16.91 14.02 3.77
CA VAL A 345 -17.66 13.59 2.58
C VAL A 345 -18.47 14.80 2.09
N ILE A 346 -18.01 15.45 1.02
CA ILE A 346 -18.80 16.48 0.34
C ILE A 346 -19.93 15.76 -0.40
N GLN A 347 -21.19 15.98 0.04
CA GLN A 347 -22.38 15.45 -0.64
C GLN A 347 -22.75 16.26 -1.87
#